data_AF-A0A5F2GDA0-F1
#
_entry.id   AF-A0A5F2GDA0-F1
#
_cell.length_a   1.000
_cell.length_b   1.000
_cell.length_c   1.000
_cell.angle_alpha   90.00
_cell.angle_beta   90.00
_cell.angle_gamma   90.00
#
_symmetry.space_group_name_H-M   'P 1'
#
loop_
_entity.id
_entity.type
_entity.pdbx_description
1 polymer ?
#
loop_
_entity_poly.entity_id
_entity_poly.type
_entity_poly.pdbx_seq_one_letter_code
_entity_poly.pdbx_strand_id
1 'polypeptide(L)'
;MSINSSVAGNGAKSNSSTTILLGRILLAVIFLLSGFGKLTAISGTAAYFGALGLPVPTVTAIVVGLIELLGGLAILVGFQTRIAAWVLAIFTIATGLVAHTGWADQMQMIQFLKNLAITGGFILLASSGAGAYSIDAKRG
;
A
#
# COMPACT_ATOMS: atom_id res chain seq x y z
N MET A 1 8.65 -52.38 -17.94
CA MET A 1 7.84 -51.18 -18.22
C MET A 1 7.85 -50.34 -16.95
N SER A 2 8.78 -49.39 -16.85
CA SER A 2 8.91 -48.49 -15.70
C SER A 2 8.27 -47.16 -16.08
N ILE A 3 7.14 -46.83 -15.47
CA ILE A 3 6.49 -45.53 -15.60
C ILE A 3 7.16 -44.57 -14.62
N ASN A 4 7.94 -43.64 -15.17
CA ASN A 4 8.64 -42.58 -14.46
C ASN A 4 7.61 -41.68 -13.76
N SER A 5 7.54 -41.73 -12.43
CA SER A 5 6.69 -40.90 -11.59
C SER A 5 7.26 -39.49 -11.43
N SER A 6 7.50 -38.78 -12.54
CA SER A 6 7.95 -37.38 -12.54
C SER A 6 6.80 -36.37 -12.74
N VAL A 7 5.55 -36.79 -12.55
CA VAL A 7 4.35 -35.99 -12.88
C VAL A 7 3.78 -35.20 -11.69
N ALA A 8 4.35 -35.28 -10.48
CA ALA A 8 3.74 -34.61 -9.31
C ALA A 8 4.75 -33.90 -8.41
N GLY A 9 5.38 -32.82 -8.89
CA GLY A 9 6.37 -32.12 -8.05
C GLY A 9 6.72 -30.67 -8.33
N ASN A 10 6.08 -29.95 -9.27
CA ASN A 10 6.50 -28.56 -9.57
C ASN A 10 5.34 -27.55 -9.73
N GLY A 11 4.16 -27.86 -9.19
CA GLY A 11 2.91 -27.11 -9.41
C GLY A 11 2.69 -25.86 -8.56
N ALA A 12 3.65 -25.42 -7.75
CA ALA A 12 3.57 -24.15 -7.04
C ALA A 12 4.98 -23.54 -6.99
N LYS A 13 5.31 -22.69 -7.97
CA LYS A 13 6.49 -21.81 -7.85
C LYS A 13 6.35 -21.09 -6.52
N SER A 14 7.19 -21.42 -5.54
CA SER A 14 7.33 -20.65 -4.31
C SER A 14 7.47 -19.19 -4.72
N ASN A 15 6.56 -18.31 -4.30
CA ASN A 15 6.79 -16.89 -4.45
C ASN A 15 8.17 -16.61 -3.83
N SER A 16 9.13 -16.16 -4.65
CA SER A 16 10.48 -15.88 -4.15
C SER A 16 10.33 -14.86 -3.03
N SER A 17 10.65 -15.23 -1.79
CA SER A 17 10.42 -14.36 -0.63
C SER A 17 11.11 -12.99 -0.78
N THR A 18 12.17 -12.95 -1.60
CA THR A 18 12.86 -11.74 -2.05
C THR A 18 11.98 -10.84 -2.93
N THR A 19 11.20 -11.40 -3.86
CA THR A 19 10.30 -10.60 -4.72
C THR A 19 9.15 -10.01 -3.92
N ILE A 20 8.62 -10.73 -2.93
CA ILE A 20 7.60 -10.18 -2.00
C ILE A 20 8.19 -9.05 -1.17
N LEU A 21 9.42 -9.22 -0.64
CA LEU A 21 10.10 -8.15 0.11
C LEU A 21 10.29 -6.90 -0.76
N LEU A 22 10.77 -7.07 -2.00
CA LEU A 22 10.95 -5.95 -2.92
C LEU A 22 9.62 -5.24 -3.20
N GLY A 23 8.55 -6.00 -3.46
CA GLY A 23 7.20 -5.46 -3.64
C GLY A 23 6.74 -4.64 -2.43
N ARG A 24 6.97 -5.15 -1.20
CA ARG A 24 6.65 -4.41 0.04
C ARG A 24 7.45 -3.13 0.18
N ILE A 25 8.74 -3.13 -0.14
CA ILE A 25 9.57 -1.92 -0.09
C ILE A 25 9.05 -0.87 -1.07
N LEU A 26 8.80 -1.27 -2.32
CA LEU A 26 8.32 -0.36 -3.37
C LEU A 26 6.91 0.19 -3.07
N LEU A 27 6.03 -0.63 -2.50
CA LEU A 27 4.72 -0.17 -2.06
C LEU A 27 4.83 0.72 -0.82
N ALA A 28 5.67 0.39 0.16
CA ALA A 28 5.78 1.14 1.40
C ALA A 28 6.39 2.53 1.22
N VAL A 29 7.39 2.69 0.35
CA VAL A 29 8.18 3.93 0.25
C VAL A 29 7.31 5.16 -0.01
N ILE A 30 6.29 5.04 -0.87
CA ILE A 30 5.42 6.16 -1.19
C ILE A 30 4.60 6.61 0.02
N PHE A 31 4.14 5.68 0.86
CA PHE A 31 3.39 5.99 2.08
C PHE A 31 4.28 6.52 3.19
N LEU A 32 5.51 6.01 3.30
CA LEU A 32 6.48 6.52 4.28
C LEU A 32 6.85 7.98 4.00
N LEU A 33 7.19 8.29 2.74
CA LEU A 33 7.53 9.67 2.33
C LEU A 33 6.31 10.58 2.44
N SER A 34 5.15 10.12 1.97
CA SER A 34 3.91 10.88 2.00
C SER A 34 3.44 11.16 3.43
N GLY A 35 3.38 10.13 4.28
CA GLY A 35 2.94 10.25 5.66
C GLY A 35 3.88 11.11 6.50
N PHE A 36 5.20 10.91 6.35
CA PHE A 36 6.20 11.77 7.00
C PHE A 36 6.07 13.23 6.56
N GLY A 37 5.91 13.48 5.25
CA GLY A 37 5.70 14.83 4.73
C GLY A 37 4.45 15.49 5.32
N LYS A 38 3.33 14.76 5.40
CA LYS A 38 2.09 15.29 5.97
C LYS A 38 2.21 15.63 7.46
N LEU A 39 2.91 14.79 8.23
CA LEU A 39 3.08 14.99 9.68
C LEU A 39 4.11 16.06 10.03
N THR A 40 5.09 16.31 9.16
CA THR A 40 6.08 17.40 9.34
C THR A 40 5.58 18.74 8.81
N ALA A 41 4.63 18.74 7.87
CA ALA A 41 4.01 19.93 7.28
C ALA A 41 2.48 19.92 7.47
N ILE A 42 2.01 19.79 8.71
CA ILE A 42 0.58 19.69 9.04
C ILE A 42 -0.20 20.90 8.55
N SER A 43 0.32 22.12 8.71
CA SER A 43 -0.37 23.34 8.29
C SER A 43 -0.63 23.37 6.79
N GLY A 44 0.38 23.04 5.97
CA GLY A 44 0.25 22.97 4.52
C GLY A 44 -0.70 21.86 4.07
N THR A 45 -0.62 20.70 4.73
CA THR A 45 -1.52 19.56 4.44
C THR A 45 -2.96 19.88 4.81
N ALA A 46 -3.20 20.52 5.95
CA ALA A 46 -4.52 20.95 6.38
C ALA A 46 -5.11 22.00 5.43
N ALA A 47 -4.31 22.94 4.94
CA ALA A 47 -4.75 23.91 3.92
C ALA A 47 -5.18 23.21 2.62
N TYR A 48 -4.37 22.25 2.14
CA TYR A 48 -4.71 21.45 0.97
C TYR A 48 -5.99 20.63 1.17
N PHE A 49 -6.14 19.97 2.32
CA PHE A 49 -7.35 19.19 2.63
C PHE A 49 -8.59 20.07 2.81
N GLY A 50 -8.44 21.29 3.30
CA GLY A 50 -9.50 22.29 3.31
C GLY A 50 -9.96 22.66 1.89
N ALA A 51 -9.02 22.81 0.95
CA ALA A 51 -9.34 23.05 -0.45
C ALA A 51 -10.06 21.87 -1.13
N LEU A 52 -9.83 20.64 -0.65
CA LEU A 52 -10.57 19.45 -1.06
C LEU A 52 -11.96 19.33 -0.40
N GLY A 53 -12.31 20.22 0.53
CA GLY A 53 -13.59 20.20 1.23
C GLY A 53 -13.69 19.16 2.34
N LEU A 54 -12.55 18.64 2.84
CA LEU A 54 -12.56 17.66 3.93
C LEU A 54 -12.94 18.32 5.27
N PRO A 55 -13.79 17.68 6.10
CA PRO A 55 -14.12 18.20 7.41
C PRO A 55 -12.89 18.17 8.32
N VAL A 56 -12.84 19.10 9.28
CA VAL A 56 -11.76 19.24 10.29
C VAL A 56 -10.34 19.01 9.71
N PRO A 57 -9.89 19.81 8.71
CA PRO A 57 -8.72 19.50 7.88
C PRO A 57 -7.43 19.20 8.64
N THR A 58 -7.18 19.88 9.77
CA THR A 58 -6.01 19.62 10.62
C THR A 58 -6.04 18.25 11.26
N VAL A 59 -7.19 17.82 11.79
CA VAL A 59 -7.35 16.48 12.38
C VAL A 59 -7.23 15.43 11.28
N THR A 60 -7.87 15.67 10.14
CA THR A 60 -7.79 14.79 8.97
C THR A 60 -6.36 14.66 8.47
N ALA A 61 -5.58 15.74 8.42
CA ALA A 61 -4.16 15.72 8.03
C ALA A 61 -3.31 14.83 8.97
N ILE A 62 -3.53 14.92 10.28
CA ILE A 62 -2.83 14.10 11.27
C ILE A 62 -3.22 12.63 11.10
N VAL A 63 -4.52 12.33 11.04
CA VAL A 63 -5.02 10.95 10.90
C VAL A 63 -4.50 10.31 9.61
N VAL A 64 -4.61 11.02 8.48
CA VAL A 64 -4.10 10.54 7.20
C VAL A 64 -2.59 10.33 7.25
N GLY A 65 -1.84 11.29 7.79
CA GLY A 65 -0.38 11.16 7.94
C GLY A 65 0.03 9.96 8.79
N LEU A 66 -0.70 9.68 9.88
CA LEU A 66 -0.47 8.52 10.74
C LEU A 66 -0.82 7.21 10.03
N ILE A 67 -1.94 7.13 9.32
CA ILE A 67 -2.32 5.93 8.55
C ILE A 67 -1.26 5.61 7.49
N GLU A 68 -0.82 6.61 6.74
CA GLU A 68 0.21 6.43 5.72
C GLU A 68 1.54 6.00 6.34
N LEU A 69 2.01 6.70 7.38
CA LEU A 69 3.31 6.40 7.97
C LEU A 69 3.32 5.05 8.68
N LEU A 70 2.36 4.80 9.58
CA LEU A 70 2.29 3.55 10.34
C LEU A 70 1.92 2.37 9.46
N GLY A 71 1.00 2.55 8.51
CA GLY A 71 0.66 1.52 7.53
C GLY A 71 1.85 1.19 6.62
N GLY A 72 2.56 2.19 6.12
CA GLY A 72 3.76 2.00 5.32
C GLY A 72 4.85 1.25 6.10
N LEU A 73 5.06 1.59 7.38
CA LEU A 73 5.99 0.87 8.24
C LEU A 73 5.56 -0.58 8.46
N ALA A 74 4.27 -0.83 8.73
CA ALA A 74 3.72 -2.16 8.91
C ALA A 74 3.93 -3.05 7.67
N ILE A 75 3.70 -2.52 6.46
CA ILE A 75 3.99 -3.23 5.21
C ILE A 75 5.49 -3.48 5.05
N LEU A 76 6.33 -2.48 5.28
CA LEU A 76 7.78 -2.58 5.12
C LEU A 76 8.37 -3.71 5.97
N VAL A 77 8.06 -3.72 7.27
CA VAL A 77 8.55 -4.76 8.20
C VAL A 77 7.80 -6.08 8.05
N GLY A 78 6.65 -6.07 7.39
CA GLY A 78 5.75 -7.20 7.25
C GLY A 78 5.11 -7.61 8.57
N PHE A 79 4.48 -6.65 9.24
CA PHE A 79 3.69 -6.86 10.44
C PHE A 79 2.21 -6.71 10.11
N GLN A 80 1.43 -7.75 10.38
CA GLN A 80 0.02 -7.87 10.00
C GLN A 80 -0.21 -7.52 8.53
N THR A 81 0.66 -8.01 7.64
CA THR A 81 0.78 -7.55 6.25
C THR A 81 -0.54 -7.61 5.49
N ARG A 82 -1.34 -8.67 5.70
CA ARG A 82 -2.65 -8.80 5.04
C ARG A 82 -3.64 -7.73 5.48
N ILE A 83 -3.69 -7.44 6.79
CA ILE A 83 -4.58 -6.42 7.36
C ILE A 83 -4.11 -5.04 6.92
N ALA A 84 -2.83 -4.74 7.09
CA ALA A 84 -2.23 -3.47 6.68
C ALA A 84 -2.42 -3.22 5.17
N ALA A 85 -2.29 -4.25 4.33
CA ALA A 85 -2.48 -4.12 2.90
C ALA A 85 -3.94 -3.81 2.54
N TRP A 86 -4.92 -4.44 3.18
CA TRP A 86 -6.34 -4.09 2.99
C TRP A 86 -6.66 -2.67 3.44
N VAL A 87 -6.16 -2.27 4.61
CA VAL A 87 -6.34 -0.91 5.13
C VAL A 87 -5.77 0.11 4.15
N LEU A 88 -4.52 -0.08 3.69
CA LEU A 88 -3.90 0.83 2.73
C LEU A 88 -4.55 0.76 1.34
N ALA A 89 -5.04 -0.38 0.89
CA ALA A 89 -5.78 -0.49 -0.37
C ALA A 89 -7.05 0.37 -0.34
N ILE A 90 -7.88 0.21 0.69
CA ILE A 90 -9.12 0.98 0.88
C ILE A 90 -8.81 2.47 1.03
N PHE A 91 -7.79 2.80 1.83
CA PHE A 91 -7.34 4.17 1.99
C PHE A 91 -6.85 4.80 0.68
N THR A 92 -6.10 4.06 -0.14
CA THR A 92 -5.50 4.57 -1.39
C THR A 92 -6.56 4.83 -2.45
N ILE A 93 -7.55 3.93 -2.58
CA ILE A 93 -8.65 4.17 -3.52
C ILE A 93 -9.52 5.35 -3.06
N ALA A 94 -9.80 5.45 -1.75
CA ALA A 94 -10.54 6.59 -1.21
C ALA A 94 -9.83 7.93 -1.45
N THR A 95 -8.52 8.00 -1.18
CA THR A 95 -7.74 9.23 -1.45
C THR A 95 -7.67 9.57 -2.94
N GLY A 96 -7.58 8.57 -3.82
CA GLY A 96 -7.67 8.79 -5.27
C GLY A 96 -8.99 9.42 -5.69
N LEU A 97 -10.11 8.90 -5.19
CA LEU A 97 -11.46 9.39 -5.49
C LEU A 97 -11.74 10.78 -4.91
N VAL A 98 -11.10 11.15 -3.81
CA VAL A 98 -11.26 12.47 -3.18
C VAL A 98 -10.35 13.53 -3.80
N ALA A 99 -9.08 13.20 -4.02
CA ALA A 99 -8.06 14.18 -4.42
C ALA A 99 -7.92 14.35 -5.94
N HIS A 100 -8.39 13.38 -6.75
CA HIS A 100 -8.13 13.33 -8.19
C HIS A 100 -9.41 13.14 -9.03
N THR A 101 -10.34 14.09 -8.91
CA THR A 101 -11.67 14.05 -9.55
C THR A 101 -11.74 14.75 -10.91
N GLY A 102 -10.74 15.57 -11.26
CA GLY A 102 -10.68 16.32 -12.52
C GLY A 102 -10.25 15.46 -13.71
N TRP A 103 -11.05 14.49 -14.13
CA TRP A 103 -10.65 13.46 -15.11
C TRP A 103 -10.36 13.98 -16.53
N ALA A 104 -10.78 15.20 -16.86
CA ALA A 104 -10.40 15.88 -18.10
C ALA A 104 -8.96 16.42 -18.07
N ASP A 105 -8.39 16.62 -16.87
CA ASP A 105 -6.99 17.00 -16.69
C ASP A 105 -6.11 15.74 -16.67
N GLN A 106 -5.15 15.70 -17.60
CA GLN A 106 -4.27 14.54 -17.77
C GLN A 106 -3.44 14.22 -16.51
N MET A 107 -3.02 15.24 -15.77
CA MET A 107 -2.22 15.04 -14.56
C MET A 107 -3.09 14.44 -13.45
N GLN A 108 -4.31 14.93 -13.26
CA GLN A 108 -5.28 14.36 -12.32
C GLN A 108 -5.60 12.90 -12.65
N MET A 109 -5.82 12.59 -13.94
CA MET A 109 -6.05 11.21 -14.39
C MET A 109 -4.86 10.31 -14.07
N ILE A 110 -3.61 10.75 -14.35
CA ILE A 110 -2.41 9.99 -14.03
C ILE A 110 -2.29 9.74 -12.53
N GLN A 111 -2.58 10.74 -11.71
CA GLN A 111 -2.52 10.61 -10.26
C GLN A 111 -3.58 9.64 -9.72
N PHE A 112 -4.79 9.66 -10.26
CA PHE A 112 -5.83 8.68 -9.96
C PHE A 112 -5.40 7.26 -10.35
N LEU A 113 -4.91 7.07 -11.58
CA LEU A 113 -4.44 5.77 -12.09
C LEU A 113 -3.25 5.24 -11.27
N LYS A 114 -2.35 6.11 -10.81
CA LYS A 114 -1.28 5.75 -9.87
C LYS A 114 -1.87 5.16 -8.58
N ASN A 115 -2.86 5.81 -7.97
CA ASN A 115 -3.51 5.30 -6.76
C ASN A 115 -4.25 3.97 -7.03
N LEU A 116 -4.87 3.81 -8.20
CA LEU A 116 -5.52 2.57 -8.61
C LEU A 116 -4.50 1.42 -8.77
N ALA A 117 -3.36 1.69 -9.40
CA ALA A 117 -2.27 0.72 -9.55
C ALA A 117 -1.68 0.30 -8.19
N ILE A 118 -1.45 1.26 -7.29
CA ILE A 118 -0.99 0.98 -5.92
C ILE A 118 -2.01 0.12 -5.16
N THR A 119 -3.30 0.43 -5.29
CA THR A 119 -4.40 -0.36 -4.71
C THR A 119 -4.34 -1.80 -5.20
N GLY A 120 -4.17 -2.03 -6.51
CA GLY A 120 -3.98 -3.36 -7.08
C GLY A 120 -2.76 -4.09 -6.50
N GLY A 121 -1.63 -3.38 -6.32
CA GLY A 121 -0.44 -3.91 -5.66
C GLY A 121 -0.71 -4.37 -4.22
N PHE A 122 -1.46 -3.60 -3.44
CA PHE A 122 -1.85 -4.01 -2.09
C PHE A 122 -2.81 -5.18 -2.06
N ILE A 123 -3.78 -5.26 -2.98
CA ILE A 123 -4.69 -6.42 -3.06
C ILE A 123 -3.89 -7.69 -3.36
N LEU A 124 -2.94 -7.63 -4.30
CA LEU A 124 -2.04 -8.75 -4.60
C LEU A 124 -1.14 -9.12 -3.41
N LEU A 125 -0.67 -8.12 -2.65
CA LEU A 125 0.11 -8.38 -1.44
C LEU A 125 -0.76 -9.01 -0.34
N ALA A 126 -2.01 -8.57 -0.19
CA ALA A 126 -2.96 -9.13 0.76
C ALA A 126 -3.29 -10.60 0.44
N SER A 127 -3.38 -10.97 -0.85
CA SER A 127 -3.57 -12.36 -1.27
C SER A 127 -2.31 -13.21 -1.12
N SER A 128 -1.13 -12.64 -1.39
CA SER A 128 0.15 -13.36 -1.38
C SER A 128 0.73 -13.53 0.03
N GLY A 129 0.41 -12.62 0.96
CA GLY A 129 0.99 -12.58 2.31
C GLY A 129 2.37 -11.94 2.37
N ALA A 130 3.00 -12.02 3.54
CA ALA A 130 4.19 -11.24 3.90
C ALA A 130 5.52 -11.76 3.35
N GLY A 131 5.59 -13.03 2.92
CA GLY A 131 6.84 -13.70 2.56
C GLY A 131 7.76 -13.99 3.75
N ALA A 132 8.83 -14.77 3.55
CA ALA A 132 9.68 -15.24 4.64
C ALA A 132 10.48 -14.12 5.36
N TYR A 133 10.76 -13.01 4.68
CA TYR A 133 11.48 -11.87 5.26
C TYR A 133 10.52 -10.88 5.95
N SER A 134 9.70 -11.36 6.89
CA SER A 134 8.69 -10.54 7.56
C SER A 134 8.62 -10.85 9.06
N ILE A 135 8.04 -9.93 9.83
CA ILE A 135 7.71 -10.19 11.24
C ILE A 135 6.61 -11.25 11.33
N ASP A 136 5.64 -11.25 10.41
CA ASP A 136 4.58 -12.25 10.33
C ASP A 136 5.15 -13.67 10.24
N ALA A 137 6.13 -13.91 9.36
CA ALA A 137 6.78 -15.21 9.22
C ALA A 137 7.56 -15.66 10.48
N LYS A 138 7.93 -14.73 11.36
CA LYS A 138 8.58 -15.04 12.65
C LYS A 138 7.57 -15.29 13.78
N ARG A 139 6.29 -14.96 13.57
CA ARG A 139 5.22 -15.09 14.57
C ARG A 139 4.35 -16.35 14.38
N GLY A 140 4.37 -16.97 13.20
CA GLY A 140 3.64 -18.21 12.90
C GLY A 140 3.34 -18.37 11.42
#